data_AF-A0A078A3A4-F1
#
_entry.id   AF-A0A078A3A4-F1
#
_cell.length_a   1.000
_cell.length_b   1.000
_cell.length_c   1.000
_cell.angle_alpha   90.00
_cell.angle_beta   90.00
_cell.angle_gamma   90.00
#
_symmetry.space_group_name_H-M   'P 1'
#
loop_
_entity.id
_entity.type
_entity.pdbx_description
1 polymer ?
#
loop_
_entity_poly.entity_id
_entity_poly.type
_entity_poly.pdbx_seq_one_letter_code
_entity_poly.pdbx_strand_id
1 'polypeptide(L)'
;MNTKKKNKTRANIDLNNNSQTGSKHPWLHPFDQNHLNSRADDYFRDVSYYLNLQNIYKVVDTCYYNEQMDYVPVLVQIMQEKVKQSFGGAEYLLQVWHSQTKKQIFQTSFNVKQYQIFEDYLVCAYHDMKLVFIKVKNQNLQRAKDDIRADELPQLTYQCQLPIQALLLLKISEKVDGDKKLVQKLIIAFETNQNLLDFNFIIIPKTENDKINISFNQARDVFPRPLAEPDPLVQCVIRVMLTKFNNKQKYLIQGVTRRKSGSVDLYSNMMFKHTF
;
A
#
# COMPACT_ATOMS: atom_id res chain seq x y z
N MET A 1 -1.94 -34.29 53.92
CA MET A 1 -1.89 -34.65 52.49
C MET A 1 -0.71 -33.94 51.86
N ASN A 2 0.30 -34.71 51.45
CA ASN A 2 1.61 -34.25 50.99
C ASN A 2 1.55 -33.67 49.57
N THR A 3 1.95 -32.41 49.41
CA THR A 3 2.18 -31.77 48.11
C THR A 3 3.60 -32.07 47.61
N LYS A 4 3.74 -33.10 46.76
CA LYS A 4 4.99 -33.36 46.03
C LYS A 4 5.19 -32.33 44.92
N LYS A 5 6.09 -31.36 45.15
CA LYS A 5 6.72 -30.54 44.11
C LYS A 5 7.54 -31.44 43.17
N LYS A 6 7.15 -31.51 41.89
CA LYS A 6 8.01 -32.06 40.82
C LYS A 6 8.96 -30.96 40.34
N ASN A 7 10.21 -31.01 40.78
CA ASN A 7 11.31 -30.27 40.16
C ASN A 7 11.58 -30.89 38.78
N LYS A 8 11.32 -30.13 37.71
CA LYS A 8 11.70 -30.49 36.34
C LYS A 8 13.12 -29.96 36.13
N THR A 9 14.10 -30.83 36.35
CA THR A 9 15.52 -30.58 36.08
C THR A 9 15.68 -30.26 34.60
N ARG A 10 16.18 -29.05 34.27
CA ARG A 10 16.62 -28.70 32.93
C ARG A 10 17.80 -29.62 32.61
N ALA A 11 17.63 -30.48 31.60
CA ALA A 11 18.74 -31.20 31.01
C ALA A 11 19.73 -30.17 30.42
N ASN A 12 21.00 -30.26 30.82
CA ASN A 12 22.10 -29.67 30.08
C ASN A 12 22.06 -30.29 28.67
N ILE A 13 21.81 -29.46 27.67
CA ILE A 13 22.00 -29.83 26.28
C ILE A 13 23.51 -29.75 26.05
N ASP A 14 24.15 -30.91 25.92
CA ASP A 14 25.52 -31.03 25.44
C ASP A 14 25.64 -30.36 24.07
N LEU A 15 26.35 -29.23 24.02
CA LEU A 15 26.63 -28.47 22.80
C LEU A 15 27.73 -29.10 21.92
N ASN A 16 28.11 -30.36 22.14
CA ASN A 16 29.27 -30.97 21.49
C ASN A 16 28.98 -32.09 20.47
N ASN A 17 27.72 -32.31 20.06
CA ASN A 17 27.38 -33.41 19.13
C ASN A 17 26.73 -33.00 17.79
N ASN A 18 26.96 -31.78 17.31
CA ASN A 18 26.47 -31.33 15.98
C ASN A 18 27.54 -31.28 14.87
N SER A 19 28.64 -32.01 15.00
CA SER A 19 29.71 -32.03 13.98
C SER A 19 29.56 -33.12 12.91
N GLN A 20 28.43 -33.84 12.82
CA GLN A 20 28.28 -34.98 11.90
C GLN A 20 27.02 -35.03 11.03
N THR A 21 26.33 -33.90 10.85
CA THR A 21 25.37 -33.74 9.73
C THR A 21 25.83 -32.69 8.73
N GLY A 22 27.14 -32.63 8.47
CA GLY A 22 27.63 -32.05 7.23
C GLY A 22 27.23 -32.97 6.09
N SER A 23 26.34 -32.52 5.20
CA SER A 23 26.10 -33.21 3.95
C SER A 23 27.45 -33.42 3.26
N LYS A 24 27.89 -34.67 3.16
CA LYS A 24 29.10 -35.05 2.42
C LYS A 24 28.77 -34.91 0.94
N HIS A 25 28.76 -33.68 0.45
CA HIS A 25 28.82 -33.42 -0.97
C HIS A 25 30.24 -33.78 -1.42
N PRO A 26 30.42 -34.85 -2.23
CA PRO A 26 31.76 -35.33 -2.60
C PRO A 26 32.60 -34.25 -3.32
N TRP A 27 31.92 -33.29 -3.95
CA TRP A 27 32.50 -32.16 -4.67
C TRP A 27 32.90 -30.96 -3.79
N LEU A 28 32.66 -31.02 -2.46
CA LEU A 28 33.12 -30.02 -1.49
C LEU A 28 34.38 -30.47 -0.73
N HIS A 29 35.04 -31.54 -1.16
CA HIS A 29 36.27 -32.00 -0.51
C HIS A 29 37.44 -31.07 -0.87
N PRO A 30 38.15 -30.49 0.11
CA PRO A 30 39.24 -29.52 -0.11
C PRO A 30 40.52 -30.09 -0.75
N PHE A 31 40.50 -31.36 -1.16
CA PHE A 31 41.62 -32.07 -1.77
C PHE A 31 41.39 -32.46 -3.23
N ASP A 32 40.33 -31.93 -3.86
CA ASP A 32 40.16 -32.12 -5.30
C ASP A 32 41.20 -31.28 -6.06
N GLN A 33 42.30 -31.94 -6.45
CA GLN A 33 43.51 -31.32 -7.01
C GLN A 33 43.28 -30.66 -8.39
N ASN A 34 42.07 -30.73 -8.93
CA ASN A 34 41.70 -30.14 -10.22
C ASN A 34 41.06 -28.73 -10.13
N HIS A 35 40.91 -28.15 -8.94
CA HIS A 35 40.37 -26.79 -8.77
C HIS A 35 41.35 -25.86 -8.02
N LEU A 36 42.59 -25.77 -8.49
CA LEU A 36 43.65 -24.94 -7.92
C LEU A 36 43.43 -23.42 -8.04
N ASN A 37 42.21 -22.94 -8.36
CA ASN A 37 41.89 -21.51 -8.43
C ASN A 37 40.43 -21.15 -8.12
N SER A 38 39.59 -22.06 -7.60
CA SER A 38 38.22 -21.67 -7.22
C SER A 38 38.26 -21.01 -5.85
N ARG A 39 38.39 -19.67 -5.80
CA ARG A 39 38.25 -18.93 -4.54
C ARG A 39 36.83 -19.13 -4.01
N ALA A 40 36.62 -18.95 -2.71
CA ALA A 40 35.26 -18.90 -2.14
C ALA A 40 34.38 -17.89 -2.90
N ASP A 41 34.97 -16.82 -3.44
CA ASP A 41 34.32 -15.84 -4.31
C ASP A 41 33.85 -16.42 -5.65
N ASP A 42 34.62 -17.34 -6.24
CA ASP A 42 34.24 -18.03 -7.48
C ASP A 42 33.14 -19.06 -7.21
N TYR A 43 33.19 -19.75 -6.06
CA TYR A 43 32.06 -20.57 -5.60
C TYR A 43 30.81 -19.73 -5.35
N PHE A 44 30.91 -18.59 -4.63
CA PHE A 44 29.76 -17.72 -4.45
C PHE A 44 29.25 -17.18 -5.77
N ARG A 45 30.11 -16.88 -6.73
CA ARG A 45 29.74 -16.48 -8.10
C ARG A 45 29.03 -17.60 -8.86
N ASP A 46 29.49 -18.84 -8.70
CA ASP A 46 28.95 -20.03 -9.36
C ASP A 46 27.66 -20.55 -8.70
N VAL A 47 27.50 -20.39 -7.38
CA VAL A 47 26.29 -20.81 -6.64
C VAL A 47 25.26 -19.67 -6.54
N SER A 48 25.69 -18.41 -6.69
CA SER A 48 24.77 -17.28 -6.94
C SER A 48 24.21 -17.27 -8.36
N TYR A 49 24.47 -18.31 -9.17
CA TYR A 49 23.85 -18.53 -10.47
C TYR A 49 22.34 -18.36 -10.41
N TYR A 50 21.90 -17.30 -11.07
CA TYR A 50 20.56 -17.04 -11.56
C TYR A 50 19.46 -17.43 -10.60
N LEU A 51 19.34 -16.68 -9.49
CA LEU A 51 18.02 -16.44 -8.94
C LEU A 51 17.15 -15.93 -10.09
N ASN A 52 16.31 -16.80 -10.64
CA ASN A 52 15.38 -16.41 -11.68
C ASN A 52 14.48 -15.34 -11.08
N LEU A 53 14.67 -14.08 -11.50
CA LEU A 53 13.92 -12.94 -10.98
C LEU A 53 12.42 -13.14 -11.17
N GLN A 54 11.98 -13.96 -12.14
CA GLN A 54 10.57 -14.31 -12.34
C GLN A 54 9.98 -15.11 -11.16
N ASN A 55 10.82 -15.80 -10.39
CA ASN A 55 10.41 -16.50 -9.17
C ASN A 55 10.33 -15.57 -7.95
N ILE A 56 10.88 -14.35 -8.05
CA ILE A 56 10.90 -13.36 -6.97
C ILE A 56 9.91 -12.24 -7.26
N TYR A 57 9.81 -11.83 -8.52
CA TYR A 57 9.04 -10.69 -8.99
C TYR A 57 8.15 -11.09 -10.16
N LYS A 58 6.93 -10.58 -10.15
CA LYS A 58 6.03 -10.61 -11.31
C LYS A 58 5.85 -9.18 -11.82
N VAL A 59 6.15 -8.92 -13.09
CA VAL A 59 5.83 -7.62 -13.70
C VAL A 59 4.32 -7.46 -13.73
N VAL A 60 3.81 -6.39 -13.12
CA VAL A 60 2.39 -6.07 -13.06
C VAL A 60 2.02 -5.14 -14.19
N ASP A 61 2.79 -4.06 -14.34
CA ASP A 61 2.54 -3.03 -15.32
C ASP A 61 3.84 -2.25 -15.63
N THR A 62 3.84 -1.54 -16.75
CA THR A 62 4.91 -0.64 -17.16
C THR A 62 4.33 0.48 -18.01
N CYS A 63 4.80 1.71 -17.81
CA CYS A 63 4.41 2.86 -18.63
C CYS A 63 5.42 3.14 -19.74
N TYR A 64 5.83 2.10 -20.47
CA TYR A 64 6.68 2.24 -21.64
C TYR A 64 5.88 2.76 -22.84
N TYR A 65 6.06 4.04 -23.17
CA TYR A 65 5.31 4.67 -24.26
C TYR A 65 6.03 4.59 -25.62
N ASN A 66 7.35 4.76 -25.65
CA ASN A 66 8.14 4.71 -26.88
C ASN A 66 9.62 4.35 -26.63
N GLU A 67 10.34 4.00 -27.71
CA GLU A 67 11.76 3.62 -27.68
C GLU A 67 12.73 4.76 -27.36
N GLN A 68 12.25 6.01 -27.35
CA GLN A 68 13.06 7.18 -27.04
C GLN A 68 13.11 7.48 -25.53
N MET A 69 12.34 6.76 -24.71
CA MET A 69 12.40 6.92 -23.25
C MET A 69 13.69 6.33 -22.70
N ASP A 70 14.51 7.17 -22.06
CA ASP A 70 15.75 6.74 -21.39
C ASP A 70 15.48 5.90 -20.15
N TYR A 71 14.33 6.13 -19.51
CA TYR A 71 13.93 5.50 -18.25
C TYR A 71 12.58 4.81 -18.40
N VAL A 72 12.52 3.57 -17.92
CA VAL A 72 11.35 2.70 -18.00
C VAL A 72 10.88 2.36 -16.60
N PRO A 73 9.77 2.94 -16.14
CA PRO A 73 9.17 2.55 -14.87
C PRO A 73 8.49 1.19 -15.02
N VAL A 74 8.73 0.32 -14.05
CA VAL A 74 8.16 -1.02 -13.99
C VAL A 74 7.59 -1.22 -12.59
N LEU A 75 6.30 -1.52 -12.52
CA LEU A 75 5.66 -1.96 -11.29
C LEU A 75 5.80 -3.48 -11.21
N VAL A 76 6.47 -3.95 -10.16
CA VAL A 76 6.65 -5.39 -9.93
C VAL A 76 5.98 -5.82 -8.63
N GLN A 77 5.31 -6.96 -8.64
CA GLN A 77 4.77 -7.62 -7.46
C GLN A 77 5.83 -8.53 -6.87
N ILE A 78 6.05 -8.45 -5.57
CA ILE A 78 6.94 -9.34 -4.83
C ILE A 78 6.22 -10.66 -4.57
N MET A 79 6.71 -11.74 -5.16
CA MET A 79 6.10 -13.08 -5.06
C MET A 79 6.55 -13.83 -3.80
N GLN A 80 7.76 -13.56 -3.29
CA GLN A 80 8.33 -14.26 -2.14
C GLN A 80 8.13 -13.49 -0.83
N GLU A 81 7.54 -14.16 0.17
CA GLU A 81 7.22 -13.57 1.47
C GLU A 81 8.45 -13.04 2.23
N LYS A 82 9.59 -13.75 2.13
CA LYS A 82 10.86 -13.30 2.73
C LYS A 82 11.33 -11.96 2.15
N VAL A 83 11.13 -11.76 0.85
CA VAL A 83 11.47 -10.51 0.17
C VAL A 83 10.49 -9.40 0.57
N LYS A 84 9.19 -9.69 0.67
CA LYS A 84 8.21 -8.71 1.19
C LYS A 84 8.59 -8.21 2.58
N GLN A 85 8.98 -9.12 3.47
CA GLN A 85 9.42 -8.77 4.83
C GLN A 85 10.63 -7.82 4.81
N SER A 86 11.58 -8.01 3.90
CA SER A 86 12.73 -7.10 3.74
C SER A 86 12.34 -5.70 3.24
N PHE A 87 11.18 -5.55 2.60
CA PHE A 87 10.61 -4.27 2.15
C PHE A 87 9.45 -3.80 3.03
N GLY A 88 9.47 -4.13 4.33
CA GLY A 88 8.46 -3.65 5.28
C GLY A 88 7.05 -4.19 5.01
N GLY A 89 6.95 -5.40 4.45
CA GLY A 89 5.68 -6.04 4.08
C GLY A 89 5.12 -5.58 2.74
N ALA A 90 5.87 -4.83 1.93
CA ALA A 90 5.37 -4.33 0.66
C ALA A 90 5.01 -5.45 -0.31
N GLU A 91 3.84 -5.37 -0.93
CA GLU A 91 3.43 -6.32 -1.97
C GLU A 91 4.02 -5.96 -3.33
N TYR A 92 4.33 -4.68 -3.55
CA TYR A 92 4.81 -4.17 -4.83
C TYR A 92 6.05 -3.31 -4.65
N LEU A 93 6.89 -3.27 -5.68
CA LEU A 93 7.99 -2.33 -5.82
C LEU A 93 7.78 -1.53 -7.10
N LEU A 94 8.04 -0.23 -7.05
CA LEU A 94 8.23 0.57 -8.24
C LEU A 94 9.72 0.62 -8.54
N GLN A 95 10.11 0.11 -9.70
CA GLN A 95 11.48 0.14 -10.19
C GLN A 95 11.56 1.08 -11.40
N VAL A 96 12.71 1.73 -11.58
CA VAL A 96 13.02 2.47 -12.81
C VAL A 96 14.30 1.89 -13.39
N TRP A 97 14.23 1.54 -14.67
CA TRP A 97 15.31 0.91 -15.42
C TRP A 97 15.77 1.83 -16.53
N HIS A 98 17.07 1.96 -16.72
CA HIS A 98 17.60 2.67 -17.87
C HIS A 98 17.45 1.79 -19.13
N SER A 99 16.77 2.29 -20.15
CA SER A 99 16.38 1.53 -21.35
C SER A 99 17.57 1.01 -22.15
N GLN A 100 18.61 1.83 -22.33
CA GLN A 100 19.82 1.46 -23.08
C GLN A 100 20.76 0.54 -22.28
N THR A 101 21.10 0.90 -21.04
CA THR A 101 22.07 0.14 -20.24
C THR A 101 21.48 -1.09 -19.56
N LYS A 102 20.15 -1.21 -19.52
CA LYS A 102 19.38 -2.25 -18.81
C LYS A 102 19.71 -2.32 -17.31
N LYS A 103 20.24 -1.24 -16.73
CA LYS A 103 20.52 -1.15 -15.29
C LYS A 103 19.32 -0.58 -14.56
N GLN A 104 18.97 -1.19 -13.44
CA GLN A 104 18.05 -0.59 -12.47
C GLN A 104 18.74 0.60 -11.81
N ILE A 105 18.10 1.77 -11.85
CA ILE A 105 18.65 3.00 -11.28
C ILE A 105 17.89 3.50 -10.05
N PHE A 106 16.65 3.05 -9.87
CA PHE A 106 15.81 3.42 -8.75
C PHE A 106 14.90 2.26 -8.37
N GLN A 107 14.62 2.13 -7.07
CA GLN A 107 13.63 1.22 -6.54
C GLN A 107 13.09 1.76 -5.23
N THR A 108 11.77 1.68 -5.08
CA THR A 108 11.10 1.95 -3.81
C THR A 108 9.98 0.96 -3.57
N SER A 109 9.70 0.67 -2.30
CA SER A 109 8.50 -0.07 -1.92
C SER A 109 7.24 0.73 -2.29
N PHE A 110 6.34 0.11 -3.02
CA PHE A 110 5.08 0.73 -3.45
C PHE A 110 3.93 0.24 -2.57
N ASN A 111 3.64 1.01 -1.52
CA ASN A 111 2.62 0.72 -0.52
C ASN A 111 1.44 1.69 -0.59
N VAL A 112 1.09 2.12 -1.81
CA VAL A 112 -0.10 2.93 -2.04
C VAL A 112 -1.31 2.01 -2.08
N LYS A 113 -2.13 2.06 -1.04
CA LYS A 113 -3.39 1.30 -0.98
C LYS A 113 -4.40 1.87 -1.97
N GLN A 114 -4.51 3.21 -1.98
CA GLN A 114 -5.48 3.97 -2.75
C GLN A 114 -4.91 5.32 -3.14
N TYR A 115 -5.38 5.86 -4.27
CA TYR A 115 -5.06 7.23 -4.67
C TYR A 115 -6.27 7.92 -5.32
N GLN A 116 -6.29 9.25 -5.27
CA GLN A 116 -7.24 10.10 -5.97
C GLN A 116 -6.57 11.39 -6.44
N ILE A 117 -7.06 11.93 -7.54
CA ILE A 117 -6.71 13.29 -7.97
C ILE A 117 -7.78 14.23 -7.41
N PHE A 118 -7.37 15.17 -6.55
CA PHE A 118 -8.27 16.12 -5.91
C PHE A 118 -7.68 17.53 -6.00
N GLU A 119 -8.39 18.43 -6.67
CA GLU A 119 -7.86 19.74 -7.03
C GLU A 119 -6.49 19.61 -7.73
N ASP A 120 -5.47 20.30 -7.24
CA ASP A 120 -4.09 20.26 -7.75
C ASP A 120 -3.22 19.21 -7.03
N TYR A 121 -3.83 18.20 -6.40
CA TYR A 121 -3.10 17.18 -5.64
C TYR A 121 -3.37 15.77 -6.15
N LEU A 122 -2.30 14.99 -6.27
CA LEU A 122 -2.38 13.53 -6.20
C LEU A 122 -2.34 13.14 -4.72
N VAL A 123 -3.45 12.62 -4.23
CA VAL A 123 -3.61 12.19 -2.83
C VAL A 123 -3.48 10.68 -2.77
N CYS A 124 -2.51 10.19 -2.01
CA CYS A 124 -2.21 8.77 -1.85
C CYS A 124 -2.37 8.35 -0.39
N ALA A 125 -3.06 7.23 -0.16
CA ALA A 125 -3.09 6.55 1.13
C ALA A 125 -1.99 5.48 1.18
N TYR A 126 -1.03 5.67 2.08
CA TYR A 126 0.10 4.79 2.34
C TYR A 126 -0.05 4.06 3.68
N HIS A 127 0.33 2.78 3.72
CA HIS A 127 0.50 1.99 4.97
C HIS A 127 -0.66 2.13 5.97
N ASP A 128 -1.90 2.10 5.46
CA ASP A 128 -3.15 2.27 6.19
C ASP A 128 -3.33 3.56 7.00
N MET A 129 -2.32 4.33 7.37
CA MET A 129 -2.51 5.48 8.28
C MET A 129 -1.84 6.76 7.81
N LYS A 130 -1.24 6.79 6.62
CA LYS A 130 -0.53 7.96 6.13
C LYS A 130 -1.17 8.46 4.84
N LEU A 131 -1.48 9.75 4.78
CA LEU A 131 -1.82 10.43 3.53
C LEU A 131 -0.60 11.17 3.01
N VAL A 132 -0.38 11.11 1.70
CA VAL A 132 0.64 11.88 0.99
C VAL A 132 -0.04 12.69 -0.11
N PHE A 133 0.15 14.00 -0.09
CA PHE A 133 -0.37 14.94 -1.05
C PHE A 133 0.78 15.45 -1.89
N ILE A 134 0.77 15.11 -3.17
CA ILE A 134 1.79 15.53 -4.12
C ILE A 134 1.16 16.64 -4.96
N LYS A 135 1.69 17.86 -4.86
CA LYS A 135 1.18 19.02 -5.61
C LYS A 135 1.50 18.86 -7.09
N VAL A 136 0.48 18.62 -7.91
CA VAL A 136 0.58 18.49 -9.35
C VAL A 136 0.25 19.84 -9.98
N LYS A 137 1.27 20.66 -10.26
CA LYS A 137 1.05 21.92 -10.98
C LYS A 137 0.53 21.62 -12.38
N ASN A 138 -0.61 22.21 -12.75
CA ASN A 138 -1.25 22.04 -14.06
C ASN A 138 -0.31 22.37 -15.26
N GLN A 139 0.63 23.30 -15.06
CA GLN A 139 1.65 23.64 -16.07
C GLN A 139 2.67 22.52 -16.31
N ASN A 140 2.92 21.67 -15.30
CA ASN A 140 3.83 20.54 -15.42
C ASN A 140 3.18 19.38 -16.19
N LEU A 141 1.86 19.19 -16.04
CA LEU A 141 1.09 18.22 -16.83
C LEU A 141 1.06 18.56 -18.34
N GLN A 142 1.06 19.84 -18.69
CA GLN A 142 1.13 20.28 -20.10
C GLN A 142 2.53 20.14 -20.70
N ARG A 143 3.58 20.04 -19.88
CA ARG A 143 4.98 19.84 -20.28
C ARG A 143 5.43 18.39 -20.11
N ALA A 144 4.56 17.43 -20.41
CA ALA A 144 4.87 15.99 -20.39
C ALA A 144 5.92 15.55 -21.44
N LYS A 145 6.85 16.43 -21.83
CA LYS A 145 8.08 16.08 -22.56
C LYS A 145 9.25 15.82 -21.62
N ASP A 146 9.25 16.39 -20.42
CA ASP A 146 10.31 16.19 -19.44
C ASP A 146 9.78 15.34 -18.28
N ASP A 147 10.48 14.26 -17.94
CA ASP A 147 10.14 13.36 -16.84
C ASP A 147 10.06 14.13 -15.52
N ILE A 148 8.88 14.19 -14.90
CA ILE A 148 8.71 14.84 -13.60
C ILE A 148 9.05 13.81 -12.51
N ARG A 149 10.15 14.05 -11.80
CA ARG A 149 10.54 13.27 -10.64
C ARG A 149 9.61 13.54 -9.46
N ALA A 150 8.87 12.52 -9.03
CA ALA A 150 7.88 12.65 -7.96
C ALA A 150 8.51 13.01 -6.60
N ASP A 151 9.78 12.66 -6.38
CA ASP A 151 10.58 13.02 -5.20
C ASP A 151 11.00 14.50 -5.19
N GLU A 152 11.00 15.16 -6.35
CA GLU A 152 11.27 16.60 -6.48
C GLU A 152 9.99 17.45 -6.38
N LEU A 153 8.82 16.83 -6.49
CA LEU A 153 7.56 17.51 -6.30
C LEU A 153 7.34 17.82 -4.81
N PRO A 154 6.78 18.98 -4.46
CA PRO A 154 6.39 19.27 -3.08
C PRO A 154 5.43 18.19 -2.57
N GLN A 155 5.90 17.43 -1.59
CA GLN A 155 5.13 16.40 -0.91
C GLN A 155 4.73 16.88 0.47
N LEU A 156 3.48 16.65 0.81
CA LEU A 156 2.95 16.91 2.14
C LEU A 156 2.42 15.61 2.70
N THR A 157 2.82 15.31 3.93
CA THR A 157 2.44 14.05 4.57
C THR A 157 1.59 14.32 5.79
N TYR A 158 0.54 13.54 5.97
CA TYR A 158 -0.32 13.61 7.14
C TYR A 158 -0.48 12.23 7.76
N GLN A 159 -0.19 12.12 9.05
CA GLN A 159 -0.34 10.88 9.81
C GLN A 159 -1.74 10.86 10.43
N CYS A 160 -2.59 9.96 9.96
CA CYS A 160 -3.90 9.69 10.52
C CYS A 160 -3.77 8.89 11.83
N GLN A 161 -4.75 9.07 12.71
CA GLN A 161 -4.87 8.33 13.98
C GLN A 161 -5.61 7.00 13.82
N LEU A 162 -6.37 6.86 12.73
CA LEU A 162 -7.19 5.69 12.42
C LEU A 162 -6.79 5.08 11.07
N PRO A 163 -6.94 3.76 10.89
CA PRO A 163 -6.73 3.09 9.61
C PRO A 163 -7.66 3.62 8.51
N ILE A 164 -7.10 3.84 7.33
CA ILE A 164 -7.73 4.32 6.11
C ILE A 164 -8.23 3.10 5.34
N GLN A 165 -9.53 3.03 5.15
CA GLN A 165 -10.20 1.94 4.44
C GLN A 165 -10.60 2.32 3.02
N ALA A 166 -10.94 3.59 2.78
CA ALA A 166 -11.32 4.08 1.45
C ALA A 166 -10.93 5.55 1.23
N LEU A 167 -10.63 5.90 -0.03
CA LEU A 167 -10.43 7.27 -0.53
C LEU A 167 -11.24 7.45 -1.82
N LEU A 168 -12.20 8.38 -1.80
CA LEU A 168 -13.22 8.52 -2.84
C LEU A 168 -13.33 9.98 -3.28
N LEU A 169 -13.44 10.21 -4.59
CA LEU A 169 -13.70 11.53 -5.15
C LEU A 169 -15.18 11.66 -5.54
N LEU A 170 -15.85 12.69 -5.04
CA LEU A 170 -17.18 13.09 -5.46
C LEU A 170 -17.15 14.41 -6.21
N LYS A 171 -17.95 14.51 -7.26
CA LYS A 171 -18.14 15.75 -8.04
C LYS A 171 -19.59 16.17 -7.95
N ILE A 172 -19.93 17.04 -7.01
CA ILE A 172 -21.31 17.43 -6.73
C ILE A 172 -21.60 18.84 -7.23
N SER A 173 -22.85 19.10 -7.63
CA SER A 173 -23.28 20.45 -7.97
C SER A 173 -23.88 21.10 -6.72
N GLU A 174 -23.25 22.19 -6.26
CA GLU A 174 -23.69 22.96 -5.09
C GLU A 174 -24.04 24.39 -5.52
N LYS A 175 -24.98 25.03 -4.82
CA LYS A 175 -25.24 26.46 -4.99
C LYS A 175 -24.22 27.25 -4.18
N VAL A 176 -23.37 28.01 -4.85
CA VAL A 176 -22.38 28.91 -4.24
C VAL A 176 -22.71 30.30 -4.76
N ASP A 177 -23.12 31.20 -3.86
CA ASP A 177 -23.54 32.58 -4.19
C ASP A 177 -24.74 32.65 -5.16
N GLY A 178 -25.65 31.68 -5.08
CA GLY A 178 -26.84 31.59 -5.93
C GLY A 178 -26.64 30.79 -7.23
N ASP A 179 -25.41 30.67 -7.71
CA ASP A 179 -25.06 29.92 -8.92
C ASP A 179 -24.71 28.46 -8.61
N LYS A 180 -25.09 27.57 -9.54
CA LYS A 180 -24.70 26.15 -9.45
C LYS A 180 -23.25 26.01 -9.92
N LYS A 181 -22.36 25.65 -9.00
CA LYS A 181 -20.96 25.33 -9.30
C LYS A 181 -20.72 23.83 -9.09
N LEU A 182 -19.85 23.25 -9.91
CA LEU A 182 -19.36 21.89 -9.71
C LEU A 182 -18.24 21.93 -8.66
N VAL A 183 -18.48 21.31 -7.51
CA VAL A 183 -17.55 21.24 -6.39
C VAL A 183 -17.05 19.81 -6.28
N GLN A 184 -15.74 19.65 -6.12
CA GLN A 184 -15.14 18.36 -5.80
C GLN A 184 -15.11 18.19 -4.28
N LYS A 185 -15.44 17.01 -3.79
CA LYS A 185 -15.26 16.62 -2.39
C LYS A 185 -14.49 15.32 -2.31
N LEU A 186 -13.43 15.31 -1.52
CA LEU A 186 -12.66 14.11 -1.24
C LEU A 186 -13.16 13.49 0.07
N ILE A 187 -13.58 12.24 -0.01
CA ILE A 187 -14.06 11.47 1.14
C ILE A 187 -12.99 10.46 1.52
N ILE A 188 -12.74 10.36 2.81
CA ILE A 188 -11.95 9.31 3.43
C ILE A 188 -12.83 8.49 4.36
N ALA A 189 -12.71 7.17 4.30
CA ALA A 189 -13.34 6.26 5.25
C ALA A 189 -12.27 5.72 6.19
N PHE A 190 -12.42 5.98 7.48
CA PHE A 190 -11.58 5.42 8.53
C PHE A 190 -12.25 4.21 9.17
N GLU A 191 -11.46 3.27 9.68
CA GLU A 191 -11.92 2.29 10.66
C GLU A 191 -11.71 2.81 12.07
N THR A 192 -12.78 2.94 12.85
CA THR A 192 -12.67 3.35 14.26
C THR A 192 -12.11 2.22 15.13
N ASN A 193 -11.71 2.53 16.35
CA ASN A 193 -11.27 1.53 17.34
C ASN A 193 -12.37 0.50 17.71
N GLN A 194 -13.63 0.79 17.36
CA GLN A 194 -14.78 -0.11 17.52
C GLN A 194 -15.07 -0.89 16.22
N ASN A 195 -14.14 -0.88 15.27
CA ASN A 195 -14.25 -1.52 13.96
C ASN A 195 -15.44 -1.00 13.13
N LEU A 196 -15.83 0.27 13.28
CA LEU A 196 -16.89 0.89 12.48
C LEU A 196 -16.27 1.74 11.37
N LEU A 197 -16.95 1.88 10.24
CA LEU A 197 -16.54 2.85 9.23
C LEU A 197 -17.03 4.25 9.60
N ASP A 198 -16.09 5.19 9.67
CA ASP A 198 -16.33 6.62 9.84
C ASP A 198 -15.96 7.39 8.56
N PHE A 199 -16.93 8.08 8.00
CA PHE A 199 -16.77 8.80 6.74
C PHE A 199 -16.53 10.28 6.99
N ASN A 200 -15.45 10.80 6.44
CA ASN A 200 -15.04 12.19 6.63
C ASN A 200 -14.76 12.86 5.28
N PHE A 201 -15.09 14.14 5.16
CA PHE A 201 -14.63 15.00 4.09
C PHE A 201 -13.25 15.55 4.45
N ILE A 202 -12.29 15.41 3.54
CA ILE A 202 -10.98 16.06 3.67
C ILE A 202 -11.12 17.52 3.24
N ILE A 203 -10.65 18.42 4.09
CA ILE A 203 -10.62 19.86 3.83
C ILE A 203 -9.16 20.29 3.73
N ILE A 204 -8.84 20.91 2.59
CA ILE A 204 -7.51 21.44 2.27
C ILE A 204 -7.69 22.96 2.09
N PRO A 205 -7.55 23.76 3.15
CA PRO A 205 -7.66 25.21 3.04
C PRO A 205 -6.51 25.73 2.18
N LYS A 206 -6.85 26.63 1.26
CA LYS A 206 -5.85 27.34 0.44
C LYS A 206 -5.19 28.40 1.31
N THR A 207 -3.97 28.14 1.73
CA THR A 207 -3.13 29.09 2.47
C THR A 207 -2.02 29.60 1.56
N GLU A 208 -1.63 30.87 1.72
CA GLU A 208 -0.57 31.49 0.93
C GLU A 208 0.83 30.95 1.27
N ASN A 209 1.00 30.39 2.47
CA ASN A 209 2.32 30.03 3.03
C ASN A 209 2.82 28.62 2.66
N ASP A 210 2.26 27.97 1.64
CA ASP A 210 2.52 26.57 1.23
C ASP A 210 2.36 25.50 2.35
N LYS A 211 2.04 25.90 3.58
CA LYS A 211 1.67 25.01 4.69
C LYS A 211 0.21 24.65 4.59
N ILE A 212 -0.07 23.42 4.15
CA ILE A 212 -1.43 22.89 4.12
C ILE A 212 -1.84 22.46 5.53
N ASN A 213 -2.95 23.02 6.00
CA ASN A 213 -3.60 22.60 7.24
C ASN A 213 -4.73 21.62 6.91
N ILE A 214 -4.48 20.32 7.02
CA ILE A 214 -5.52 19.33 6.73
C ILE A 214 -6.46 19.21 7.90
N SER A 215 -7.76 19.34 7.64
CA SER A 215 -8.81 19.04 8.59
C SER A 215 -9.81 18.05 8.00
N PHE A 216 -10.56 17.41 8.89
CA PHE A 216 -11.57 16.42 8.54
C PHE A 216 -12.91 16.86 9.11
N ASN A 217 -13.93 16.87 8.27
CA ASN A 217 -15.31 17.09 8.70
C ASN A 217 -16.08 15.79 8.54
N GLN A 218 -16.64 15.29 9.65
CA GLN A 218 -17.46 14.09 9.62
C GLN A 218 -18.65 14.26 8.67
N ALA A 219 -18.81 13.31 7.75
CA ALA A 219 -19.83 13.36 6.71
C ALA A 219 -21.18 12.84 7.21
N ARG A 220 -21.16 11.85 8.13
CA ARG A 220 -22.32 11.20 8.73
C ARG A 220 -21.97 10.67 10.11
N ASP A 221 -22.97 10.59 10.97
CA ASP A 221 -22.84 9.97 12.29
C ASP A 221 -22.44 8.49 12.15
N VAL A 222 -21.54 8.06 13.03
CA VAL A 222 -21.14 6.66 13.14
C VAL A 222 -22.22 5.92 13.93
N PHE A 223 -22.91 5.01 13.26
CA PHE A 223 -23.93 4.19 13.90
C PHE A 223 -23.28 2.99 14.61
N PRO A 224 -23.57 2.77 15.91
CA PRO A 224 -22.99 1.66 16.65
C PRO A 224 -23.48 0.32 16.10
N ARG A 225 -22.60 -0.68 16.09
CA ARG A 225 -22.96 -2.08 15.79
C ARG A 225 -23.18 -2.80 17.12
N PRO A 226 -24.27 -3.57 17.28
CA PRO A 226 -24.50 -4.38 18.48
C PRO A 226 -23.59 -5.62 18.43
N LEU A 227 -22.29 -5.43 18.64
CA LEU A 227 -21.32 -6.53 18.75
C LEU A 227 -20.90 -6.74 20.19
N ALA A 228 -20.77 -8.02 20.55
CA ALA A 228 -20.18 -8.43 21.82
C ALA A 228 -18.64 -8.38 21.79
N GLU A 229 -18.01 -8.57 20.62
CA GLU A 229 -16.55 -8.67 20.49
C GLU A 229 -16.00 -7.82 19.33
N PRO A 230 -14.73 -7.38 19.38
CA PRO A 230 -14.07 -6.68 18.29
C PRO A 230 -14.00 -7.53 17.01
N ASP A 231 -14.37 -6.95 15.87
CA ASP A 231 -14.47 -7.64 14.59
C ASP A 231 -13.93 -6.76 13.44
N PRO A 232 -12.59 -6.69 13.27
CA PRO A 232 -11.97 -5.75 12.34
C PRO A 232 -12.32 -6.00 10.88
N LEU A 233 -12.23 -4.92 10.10
CA LEU A 233 -12.42 -4.95 8.65
C LEU A 233 -11.24 -5.65 7.98
N VAL A 234 -11.54 -6.62 7.10
CA VAL A 234 -10.54 -7.31 6.27
C VAL A 234 -10.55 -6.74 4.85
N GLN A 235 -11.71 -6.36 4.36
CA GLN A 235 -11.87 -5.81 3.03
C GLN A 235 -12.94 -4.73 3.04
N CYS A 236 -12.67 -3.62 2.35
CA CYS A 236 -13.60 -2.52 2.17
C CYS A 236 -13.66 -2.16 0.69
N VAL A 237 -14.86 -2.21 0.10
CA VAL A 237 -15.11 -1.79 -1.27
C VAL A 237 -16.19 -0.73 -1.24
N ILE A 238 -15.85 0.49 -1.65
CA ILE A 238 -16.81 1.59 -1.72
C ILE A 238 -16.83 2.14 -3.14
N ARG A 239 -18.02 2.32 -3.69
CA ARG A 239 -18.26 2.82 -5.04
C ARG A 239 -19.17 4.02 -5.00
N VAL A 240 -18.86 4.98 -5.85
CA VAL A 240 -19.72 6.13 -6.15
C VAL A 240 -20.49 5.81 -7.42
N MET A 241 -21.82 5.80 -7.33
CA MET A 241 -22.72 5.58 -8.46
C MET A 241 -23.45 6.87 -8.81
N LEU A 242 -23.52 7.18 -10.10
CA LEU A 242 -24.34 8.28 -10.61
C LEU A 242 -25.72 7.71 -10.98
N THR A 243 -26.76 8.16 -10.30
CA THR A 243 -28.14 7.80 -10.60
C THR A 243 -28.91 9.02 -11.09
N LYS A 244 -29.84 8.84 -12.03
CA LYS A 244 -30.77 9.89 -12.45
C LYS A 244 -32.12 9.63 -11.82
N PHE A 245 -32.63 10.59 -11.06
CA PHE A 245 -33.97 10.54 -10.47
C PHE A 245 -34.70 11.85 -10.77
N ASN A 246 -35.86 11.79 -11.43
CA ASN A 246 -36.62 12.97 -11.88
C ASN A 246 -35.76 13.98 -12.65
N ASN A 247 -34.99 13.51 -13.63
CA ASN A 247 -34.03 14.30 -14.42
C ASN A 247 -32.93 15.02 -13.61
N LYS A 248 -32.81 14.74 -12.30
CA LYS A 248 -31.72 15.23 -11.46
C LYS A 248 -30.68 14.12 -11.29
N GLN A 249 -29.44 14.43 -11.62
CA GLN A 249 -28.32 13.57 -11.31
C GLN A 249 -28.07 13.59 -9.79
N LYS A 250 -27.98 12.41 -9.19
CA LYS A 250 -27.64 12.20 -7.78
C LYS A 250 -26.47 11.23 -7.71
N TYR A 251 -25.51 11.55 -6.85
CA TYR A 251 -24.46 10.62 -6.50
C TYR A 251 -24.93 9.79 -5.32
N LEU A 252 -24.76 8.49 -5.44
CA LEU A 252 -25.10 7.50 -4.43
C LEU A 252 -23.83 6.74 -4.08
N ILE A 253 -23.43 6.77 -2.82
CA ILE A 253 -22.25 6.03 -2.35
C ILE A 253 -22.76 4.69 -1.83
N GLN A 254 -22.26 3.57 -2.34
CA GLN A 254 -22.50 2.25 -1.76
C GLN A 254 -21.19 1.66 -1.30
N GLY A 255 -21.21 1.03 -0.13
CA GLY A 255 -20.07 0.34 0.43
C GLY A 255 -20.45 -1.07 0.84
N VAL A 256 -19.53 -2.00 0.65
CA VAL A 256 -19.59 -3.36 1.18
C VAL A 256 -18.29 -3.58 1.94
N THR A 257 -18.38 -4.10 3.15
CA THR A 257 -17.19 -4.53 3.89
C THR A 257 -17.30 -5.99 4.27
N ARG A 258 -16.16 -6.68 4.27
CA ARG A 258 -16.01 -8.03 4.82
C ARG A 258 -15.16 -7.94 6.08
N ARG A 259 -15.62 -8.58 7.14
CA ARG A 259 -14.96 -8.58 8.44
C ARG A 259 -14.17 -9.86 8.70
N LYS A 260 -13.43 -9.88 9.80
CA LYS A 260 -12.62 -11.04 10.22
C LYS A 260 -13.50 -12.23 10.60
N SER A 261 -14.67 -11.98 11.20
CA SER A 261 -15.68 -13.00 11.48
C SER A 261 -16.29 -13.65 10.23
N GLY A 262 -16.09 -13.04 9.05
CA GLY A 262 -16.75 -13.42 7.81
C GLY A 262 -18.05 -12.66 7.54
N SER A 263 -18.59 -11.93 8.53
CA SER A 263 -19.80 -11.12 8.34
C SER A 263 -19.58 -9.98 7.33
N VAL A 264 -20.67 -9.54 6.72
CA VAL A 264 -20.66 -8.48 5.70
C VAL A 264 -21.52 -7.31 6.12
N ASP A 265 -20.98 -6.09 6.06
CA ASP A 265 -21.77 -4.89 6.29
C ASP A 265 -22.07 -4.17 4.97
N LEU A 266 -23.29 -3.65 4.88
CA LEU A 266 -23.70 -2.78 3.78
C LEU A 266 -23.82 -1.33 4.22
N TYR A 267 -23.29 -0.44 3.39
CA TYR A 267 -23.34 1.00 3.57
C TYR A 267 -24.04 1.63 2.38
N SER A 268 -24.95 2.57 2.66
CA SER A 268 -25.65 3.35 1.64
C SER A 268 -25.64 4.82 2.02
N ASN A 269 -25.08 5.65 1.14
CA ASN A 269 -24.80 7.06 1.35
C ASN A 269 -24.05 7.33 2.66
N MET A 270 -22.97 6.56 2.88
CA MET A 270 -22.10 6.64 4.06
C MET A 270 -22.79 6.29 5.38
N MET A 271 -23.98 5.71 5.34
CA MET A 271 -24.69 5.22 6.52
C MET A 271 -24.68 3.70 6.52
N PHE A 272 -24.40 3.10 7.67
CA PHE A 272 -24.58 1.68 7.90
C PHE A 272 -26.06 1.29 7.74
N LYS A 273 -26.33 0.17 7.07
CA LYS A 273 -27.70 -0.30 6.79
C LYS A 273 -28.00 -1.66 7.40
N HIS A 274 -27.11 -2.62 7.21
CA HIS A 274 -27.36 -3.98 7.64
C HIS A 274 -26.06 -4.80 7.78
N THR A 275 -26.13 -5.85 8.59
CA THR A 275 -25.10 -6.90 8.71
C THR A 275 -25.70 -8.19 8.16
N PHE A 276 -24.95 -8.94 7.36
CA PHE A 276 -25.24 -10.32 6.95
C PHE A 276 -24.24 -11.30 7.56
#